data_AF-A0A6J0UI35-F1
#
_entry.id   AF-A0A6J0UI35-F1
#
_cell.length_a   1.000
_cell.length_b   1.000
_cell.length_c   1.000
_cell.angle_alpha   90.00
_cell.angle_beta   90.00
_cell.angle_gamma   90.00
#
_symmetry.space_group_name_H-M   'P 1'
#
loop_
_entity.id
_entity.type
_entity.pdbx_description
1 polymer ?
#
loop_
_entity_poly.entity_id
_entity_poly.type
_entity_poly.pdbx_seq_one_letter_code
_entity_poly.pdbx_strand_id
1 'polypeptide(L)'
;MGAIVAILVSKLLRRAEAEGRVGVHCLETTPRATVGGLPAPEPAASDSSEDQMTPEEAAAQKREERLRKFRELHLKRNEARKLNHQEVVEEDKRLKLPTNWEAKKARLEWELKVEEKKKECLAKGEDYERVKLLEISAEDAERFERKKKKKNPDLGFSDYAAAQLRQYQRLTRQIKPDLEQYEKLKEESGEEFYPTSNSLLHGTHVPCKEGVDRMVSDLEKQIQKREKYSRRRPYNDDADIDYINERNAKFNKKAERFYGKYTAEIKQNLERGTAV
;
A
#
# COMPACT_ATOMS: atom_id res chain seq x y z
N MET A 1 20.17 -5.87 -1.70
CA MET A 1 19.34 -5.23 -0.66
C MET A 1 19.63 -3.74 -0.48
N GLY A 2 20.87 -3.27 -0.68
CA GLY A 2 21.23 -1.85 -0.48
C GLY A 2 20.50 -0.83 -1.37
N ALA A 3 20.25 -1.12 -2.65
CA ALA A 3 19.61 -0.16 -3.56
C ALA A 3 18.14 0.14 -3.22
N ILE A 4 17.41 -0.85 -2.69
CA ILE A 4 15.99 -0.68 -2.31
C ILE A 4 15.89 0.14 -1.02
N VAL A 5 16.79 -0.11 -0.07
CA VAL A 5 16.88 0.66 1.17
C VAL A 5 17.27 2.11 0.87
N ALA A 6 18.23 2.35 -0.03
CA ALA A 6 18.62 3.69 -0.45
C ALA A 6 17.45 4.47 -1.10
N ILE A 7 16.68 3.84 -1.99
CA ILE A 7 15.52 4.47 -2.63
C ILE A 7 14.40 4.80 -1.61
N LEU A 8 14.19 3.93 -0.62
CA LEU A 8 13.21 4.15 0.44
C LEU A 8 13.63 5.27 1.39
N VAL A 9 14.92 5.31 1.77
CA VAL A 9 15.47 6.37 2.63
C VAL A 9 15.45 7.71 1.89
N SER A 10 15.82 7.76 0.61
CA SER A 10 15.73 9.00 -0.18
C SER A 10 14.29 9.48 -0.42
N LYS A 11 13.32 8.56 -0.52
CA LYS A 11 11.89 8.93 -0.60
C LYS A 11 11.33 9.43 0.72
N LEU A 12 11.79 8.88 1.84
CA LEU A 12 11.41 9.34 3.19
C LEU A 12 12.02 10.71 3.49
N LEU A 13 13.28 10.96 3.12
CA LEU A 13 13.93 12.26 3.29
C LEU A 13 13.26 13.36 2.47
N ARG A 14 12.92 13.09 1.19
CA ARG A 14 12.21 14.06 0.33
C ARG A 14 10.77 14.33 0.77
N ARG A 15 10.15 13.42 1.52
CA ARG A 15 8.80 13.61 2.08
C ARG A 15 8.83 14.47 3.34
N ALA A 16 9.88 14.33 4.17
CA ALA A 16 10.11 15.20 5.32
C ALA A 16 10.46 16.65 4.92
N GLU A 17 11.15 16.86 3.80
CA GLU A 17 11.44 18.21 3.27
C GLU A 17 10.22 18.91 2.64
N ALA A 18 9.21 18.14 2.21
CA ALA A 18 7.99 18.69 1.60
C ALA A 18 6.94 19.17 2.62
N GLU A 19 6.99 18.66 3.86
CA GLU A 19 6.06 19.04 4.95
C GLU A 19 6.56 20.28 5.74
N GLY A 20 7.80 20.72 5.52
CA GLY A 20 8.41 21.88 6.19
C GLY A 20 8.25 23.24 5.49
N ARG A 21 7.43 23.35 4.44
CA ARG A 21 7.38 24.58 3.60
C ARG A 21 5.97 25.01 3.19
N VAL A 22 5.14 25.28 4.20
CA VAL A 22 3.97 26.19 4.09
C VAL A 22 4.18 27.18 5.23
N GLY A 23 4.70 28.39 5.02
CA GLY A 23 4.10 29.44 4.20
C GLY A 23 3.90 30.63 5.14
N VAL A 24 5.00 31.27 5.54
CA VAL A 24 4.99 32.56 6.21
C VAL A 24 4.87 33.61 5.11
N HIS A 25 3.72 34.28 5.01
CA HIS A 25 3.67 35.56 4.31
C HIS A 25 2.70 36.51 5.00
N CYS A 26 3.29 37.60 5.46
CA CYS A 26 2.68 38.78 6.03
C CYS A 26 1.76 39.48 5.03
N LEU A 27 0.67 40.05 5.54
CA LEU A 27 0.19 41.35 5.11
C LEU A 27 -0.03 42.21 6.36
N GLU A 28 0.78 43.26 6.46
CA GLU A 28 0.55 44.41 7.33
C GLU A 28 -0.66 45.20 6.83
N THR A 29 -1.44 45.78 7.74
CA THR A 29 -1.85 47.19 7.75
C THR A 29 -2.80 47.43 8.93
N THR A 30 -2.36 48.26 9.87
CA THR A 30 -3.16 48.88 10.92
C THR A 30 -4.09 49.95 10.33
N PRO A 31 -5.17 50.37 11.01
CA PRO A 31 -5.02 51.56 11.85
C PRO A 31 -5.80 51.58 13.17
N ARG A 32 -5.34 52.48 14.03
CA ARG A 32 -5.79 52.91 15.36
C ARG A 32 -6.97 53.89 15.27
N ALA A 33 -7.99 53.75 16.12
CA ALA A 33 -8.83 54.85 16.66
C ALA A 33 -9.69 54.32 17.85
N THR A 34 -9.55 54.75 19.11
CA THR A 34 -10.07 55.95 19.81
C THR A 34 -11.60 56.16 19.85
N VAL A 35 -12.14 56.02 21.09
CA VAL A 35 -13.30 56.66 21.80
C VAL A 35 -14.71 56.71 21.20
N GLY A 36 -15.70 56.42 22.07
CA GLY A 36 -17.08 56.94 21.98
C GLY A 36 -18.13 56.00 22.60
N GLY A 37 -18.91 56.46 23.58
CA GLY A 37 -19.77 55.63 24.42
C GLY A 37 -21.28 55.59 24.11
N LEU A 38 -21.95 54.68 24.84
CA LEU A 38 -23.33 54.67 25.38
C LEU A 38 -24.55 54.52 24.42
N PRO A 39 -25.76 54.06 24.89
CA PRO A 39 -26.12 53.28 26.10
C PRO A 39 -27.25 52.20 25.95
N ALA A 40 -27.41 51.38 27.01
CA ALA A 40 -28.67 50.86 27.62
C ALA A 40 -29.57 49.83 26.85
N PRO A 41 -30.43 49.01 27.52
CA PRO A 41 -31.01 49.21 28.87
C PRO A 41 -30.98 48.03 29.87
N GLU A 42 -31.24 48.43 31.11
CA GLU A 42 -31.38 47.69 32.37
C GLU A 42 -32.56 46.69 32.41
N PRO A 43 -32.65 45.89 33.48
CA PRO A 43 -33.82 46.06 34.35
C PRO A 43 -33.51 46.21 35.85
N ALA A 44 -33.93 47.36 36.40
CA ALA A 44 -34.59 47.64 37.68
C ALA A 44 -34.36 46.74 38.91
N ALA A 45 -33.60 47.32 39.85
CA ALA A 45 -33.95 47.61 41.25
C ALA A 45 -34.72 46.59 42.12
N SER A 46 -34.03 46.11 43.17
CA SER A 46 -34.50 46.13 44.57
C SER A 46 -33.24 46.06 45.45
N ASP A 47 -32.73 47.21 45.88
CA ASP A 47 -33.06 47.97 47.09
C ASP A 47 -32.38 47.42 48.37
N SER A 48 -31.50 48.28 48.88
CA SER A 48 -30.99 48.44 50.24
C SER A 48 -30.85 47.22 51.17
N SER A 49 -29.60 46.93 51.50
CA SER A 49 -29.16 46.90 52.90
C SER A 49 -27.64 46.97 52.93
N GLU A 50 -27.12 48.16 53.20
CA GLU A 50 -25.81 48.29 53.85
C GLU A 50 -25.94 47.64 55.22
N ASP A 51 -25.74 46.31 55.28
CA ASP A 51 -25.41 45.68 56.55
C ASP A 51 -24.06 46.28 56.97
N GLN A 52 -24.09 47.10 58.02
CA GLN A 52 -22.92 47.38 58.83
C GLN A 52 -22.49 46.07 59.48
N MET A 53 -21.85 45.22 58.69
CA MET A 53 -21.21 44.01 59.14
C MET A 53 -20.10 44.45 60.07
N THR A 54 -20.18 43.99 61.32
CA THR A 54 -19.07 44.19 62.24
C THR A 54 -17.78 43.66 61.59
N PRO A 55 -16.60 44.24 61.88
CA PRO A 55 -15.34 43.79 61.29
C PRO A 55 -15.12 42.27 61.40
N GLU A 56 -15.73 41.64 62.41
CA GLU A 56 -15.73 40.19 62.64
C GLU A 56 -16.58 39.41 61.63
N GLU A 57 -17.76 39.89 61.24
CA GLU A 57 -18.64 39.20 60.30
C GLU A 57 -18.14 39.36 58.85
N ALA A 58 -17.57 40.50 58.49
CA ALA A 58 -16.89 40.69 57.21
C ALA A 58 -15.63 39.81 57.10
N ALA A 59 -14.93 39.58 58.22
CA ALA A 59 -13.84 38.62 58.29
C ALA A 59 -14.32 37.15 58.21
N ALA A 60 -15.50 36.85 58.75
CA ALA A 60 -16.14 35.54 58.66
C ALA A 60 -16.61 35.21 57.22
N GLN A 61 -17.24 36.17 56.51
CA GLN A 61 -17.59 36.02 55.10
C GLN A 61 -16.35 35.85 54.21
N LYS A 62 -15.29 36.64 54.42
CA LYS A 62 -14.00 36.46 53.73
C LYS A 62 -13.34 35.11 54.07
N ARG A 63 -13.61 34.52 55.23
CA ARG A 63 -13.16 33.16 55.59
C ARG A 63 -13.99 32.11 54.87
N GLU A 64 -15.30 32.29 54.77
CA GLU A 64 -16.18 31.40 54.03
C GLU A 64 -15.90 31.41 52.53
N GLU A 65 -15.70 32.58 51.91
CA GLU A 65 -15.27 32.73 50.52
C GLU A 65 -13.93 32.05 50.26
N ARG A 66 -12.97 32.17 51.18
CA ARG A 66 -11.69 31.44 51.12
C ARG A 66 -11.90 29.93 51.18
N LEU A 67 -12.82 29.44 52.02
CA LEU A 67 -13.16 28.02 52.12
C LEU A 67 -13.91 27.51 50.88
N ARG A 68 -14.83 28.30 50.29
CA ARG A 68 -15.52 27.99 49.04
C ARG A 68 -14.52 27.91 47.88
N LYS A 69 -13.65 28.91 47.74
CA LYS A 69 -12.56 28.92 46.76
C LYS A 69 -11.60 27.73 46.96
N PHE A 70 -11.32 27.35 48.21
CA PHE A 70 -10.51 26.17 48.51
C PHE A 70 -11.21 24.87 48.07
N ARG A 71 -12.51 24.71 48.32
CA ARG A 71 -13.30 23.55 47.84
C ARG A 71 -13.33 23.50 46.31
N GLU A 72 -13.52 24.62 45.64
CA GLU A 72 -13.47 24.72 44.18
C GLU A 72 -12.09 24.34 43.63
N LEU A 73 -11.01 24.81 44.25
CA LEU A 73 -9.65 24.42 43.87
C LEU A 73 -9.42 22.92 44.09
N HIS A 74 -9.97 22.35 45.15
CA HIS A 74 -9.94 20.91 45.41
C HIS A 74 -10.71 20.11 44.35
N LEU A 75 -11.89 20.57 43.94
CA LEU A 75 -12.68 19.96 42.87
C LEU A 75 -11.93 20.04 41.55
N LYS A 76 -11.42 21.22 41.17
CA LYS A 76 -10.59 21.41 39.96
C LYS A 76 -9.34 20.53 39.98
N ARG A 77 -8.68 20.37 41.14
CA ARG A 77 -7.54 19.45 41.29
C ARG A 77 -7.95 17.98 41.15
N ASN A 78 -9.15 17.62 41.58
CA ASN A 78 -9.66 16.25 41.42
C ASN A 78 -10.08 15.97 39.98
N GLU A 79 -10.70 16.93 39.31
CA GLU A 79 -11.04 16.89 37.89
C GLU A 79 -9.79 16.77 37.03
N ALA A 80 -8.80 17.63 37.25
CA ALA A 80 -7.51 17.55 36.55
C ALA A 80 -6.83 16.19 36.75
N ARG A 81 -6.85 15.64 37.97
CA ARG A 81 -6.30 14.31 38.25
C ARG A 81 -7.04 13.19 37.49
N LYS A 82 -8.37 13.28 37.38
CA LYS A 82 -9.18 12.30 36.64
C LYS A 82 -8.94 12.39 35.13
N LEU A 83 -8.91 13.59 34.58
CA LEU A 83 -8.68 13.81 33.15
C LEU A 83 -7.28 13.33 32.75
N ASN A 84 -6.24 13.70 33.50
CA ASN A 84 -4.88 13.22 33.26
C ASN A 84 -4.80 11.68 33.34
N HIS A 85 -5.50 11.06 34.29
CA HIS A 85 -5.53 9.60 34.39
C HIS A 85 -6.24 8.95 33.20
N GLN A 86 -7.35 9.53 32.74
CA GLN A 86 -8.07 9.07 31.56
C GLN A 86 -7.21 9.17 30.30
N GLU A 87 -6.54 10.30 30.09
CA GLU A 87 -5.64 10.51 28.95
C GLU A 87 -4.47 9.52 28.95
N VAL A 88 -3.79 9.32 30.10
CA VAL A 88 -2.70 8.33 30.21
C VAL A 88 -3.18 6.92 29.89
N VAL A 89 -4.39 6.55 30.35
CA VAL A 89 -4.99 5.24 30.06
C VAL A 89 -5.36 5.11 28.57
N GLU A 90 -5.84 6.18 27.93
CA GLU A 90 -6.15 6.18 26.50
C GLU A 90 -4.91 6.13 25.62
N GLU A 91 -3.84 6.84 26.00
CA GLU A 91 -2.54 6.75 25.35
C GLU A 91 -1.95 5.33 25.45
N ASP A 92 -1.99 4.73 26.64
CA ASP A 92 -1.55 3.34 26.85
C ASP A 92 -2.39 2.34 26.05
N LYS A 93 -3.71 2.56 25.93
CA LYS A 93 -4.57 1.79 25.02
C LYS A 93 -4.17 1.96 23.56
N ARG A 94 -3.85 3.19 23.11
CA ARG A 94 -3.39 3.46 21.74
C ARG A 94 -2.04 2.79 21.46
N LEU A 95 -1.12 2.79 22.42
CA LEU A 95 0.19 2.14 22.30
C LEU A 95 0.09 0.61 22.29
N LYS A 96 -0.86 0.04 23.06
CA LYS A 96 -1.12 -1.41 23.10
C LYS A 96 -1.87 -1.93 21.87
N LEU A 97 -2.50 -1.04 21.10
CA LEU A 97 -3.21 -1.43 19.89
C LEU A 97 -2.20 -1.80 18.80
N PRO A 98 -2.39 -2.93 18.10
CA PRO A 98 -1.59 -3.24 16.92
C PRO A 98 -1.75 -2.13 15.88
N THR A 99 -0.67 -1.78 15.19
CA THR A 99 -0.66 -0.77 14.11
C THR A 99 -1.68 -1.02 13.00
N ASN A 100 -2.14 -2.26 12.83
CA ASN A 100 -3.16 -2.67 11.86
C ASN A 100 -4.61 -2.69 12.41
N TRP A 101 -4.84 -2.21 13.64
CA TRP A 101 -6.14 -2.28 14.31
C TRP A 101 -7.24 -1.52 13.58
N GLU A 102 -6.97 -0.30 13.13
CA GLU A 102 -7.94 0.53 12.42
C GLU A 102 -8.35 -0.10 11.10
N ALA A 103 -7.39 -0.68 10.37
CA ALA A 103 -7.66 -1.43 9.14
C ALA A 103 -8.52 -2.68 9.41
N LYS A 104 -8.29 -3.37 10.55
CA LYS A 104 -9.10 -4.51 10.97
C LYS A 104 -10.53 -4.08 11.34
N LYS A 105 -10.67 -2.97 12.06
CA LYS A 105 -11.98 -2.41 12.43
C LYS A 105 -12.77 -1.99 11.19
N ALA A 106 -12.15 -1.23 10.28
CA ALA A 106 -12.77 -0.81 9.03
C ALA A 106 -13.20 -2.00 8.17
N ARG A 107 -12.40 -3.08 8.15
CA ARG A 107 -12.77 -4.33 7.49
C ARG A 107 -13.99 -4.99 8.13
N LEU A 108 -14.04 -5.10 9.46
CA LEU A 108 -15.18 -5.66 10.17
C LEU A 108 -16.46 -4.83 9.95
N GLU A 109 -16.36 -3.50 10.01
CA GLU A 109 -17.47 -2.60 9.71
C GLU A 109 -17.96 -2.76 8.26
N TRP A 110 -17.04 -2.96 7.30
CA TRP A 110 -17.40 -3.25 5.92
C TRP A 110 -18.08 -4.61 5.76
N GLU A 111 -17.59 -5.65 6.44
CA GLU A 111 -18.20 -6.99 6.44
C GLU A 111 -19.63 -6.95 7.02
N LEU A 112 -19.84 -6.26 8.14
CA LEU A 112 -21.18 -6.04 8.71
C LEU A 112 -22.12 -5.33 7.75
N LYS A 113 -21.67 -4.22 7.12
CA LYS A 113 -22.47 -3.51 6.12
C LYS A 113 -22.84 -4.38 4.91
N VAL A 114 -21.93 -5.26 4.48
CA VAL A 114 -22.20 -6.22 3.40
C VAL A 114 -23.25 -7.24 3.82
N GLU A 115 -23.18 -7.74 5.05
CA GLU A 115 -24.17 -8.68 5.60
C GLU A 115 -25.54 -8.05 5.80
N GLU A 116 -25.60 -6.80 6.28
CA GLU A 116 -26.83 -6.02 6.40
C GLU A 116 -27.50 -5.84 5.04
N LYS A 117 -26.76 -5.36 4.03
CA LYS A 117 -27.28 -5.24 2.66
C LYS A 117 -27.78 -6.58 2.10
N LYS A 118 -27.08 -7.69 2.37
CA LYS A 118 -27.55 -9.03 1.97
C LYS A 118 -28.88 -9.39 2.62
N LYS A 119 -29.03 -9.14 3.93
CA LYS A 119 -30.27 -9.40 4.66
C LYS A 119 -31.42 -8.54 4.13
N GLU A 120 -31.16 -7.26 3.81
CA GLU A 120 -32.14 -6.37 3.20
C GLU A 120 -32.58 -6.83 1.81
N CYS A 121 -31.64 -7.22 0.93
CA CYS A 121 -31.96 -7.78 -0.38
C CYS A 121 -32.77 -9.07 -0.26
N LEU A 122 -32.40 -9.97 0.66
CA LEU A 122 -33.15 -11.19 0.93
C LEU A 122 -34.56 -10.92 1.44
N ALA A 123 -34.75 -9.94 2.33
CA ALA A 123 -36.06 -9.53 2.83
C ALA A 123 -36.94 -8.92 1.73
N LYS A 124 -36.33 -8.26 0.74
CA LYS A 124 -37.00 -7.74 -0.47
C LYS A 124 -37.24 -8.80 -1.55
N GLY A 125 -36.63 -9.99 -1.42
CA GLY A 125 -36.69 -11.06 -2.42
C GLY A 125 -35.78 -10.84 -3.65
N GLU A 126 -34.79 -9.96 -3.54
CA GLU A 126 -33.84 -9.65 -4.61
C GLU A 126 -32.50 -10.39 -4.41
N ASP A 127 -31.82 -10.70 -5.52
CA ASP A 127 -30.46 -11.25 -5.48
C ASP A 127 -29.44 -10.12 -5.23
N TYR A 128 -28.69 -10.24 -4.13
CA TYR A 128 -27.66 -9.30 -3.71
C TYR A 128 -26.58 -9.09 -4.79
N GLU A 129 -26.20 -10.12 -5.54
CA GLU A 129 -25.18 -9.97 -6.58
C GLU A 129 -25.67 -9.09 -7.74
N ARG A 130 -26.94 -9.23 -8.10
CA ARG A 130 -27.57 -8.41 -9.14
C ARG A 130 -27.68 -6.94 -8.72
N VAL A 131 -28.14 -6.68 -7.50
CA VAL A 131 -28.23 -5.30 -6.95
C VAL A 131 -26.85 -4.66 -6.86
N LYS A 132 -25.84 -5.42 -6.39
CA LYS A 132 -24.46 -4.96 -6.33
C LYS A 132 -23.90 -4.59 -7.72
N LEU A 133 -24.21 -5.36 -8.76
CA LEU A 133 -23.78 -5.04 -10.12
C LEU A 133 -24.46 -3.78 -10.67
N LEU A 134 -25.69 -3.49 -10.27
CA LEU A 134 -26.40 -2.24 -10.63
C LEU A 134 -25.83 -1.02 -9.91
N GLU A 135 -25.31 -1.18 -8.69
CA GLU A 135 -24.64 -0.10 -7.95
C GLU A 135 -23.26 0.28 -8.53
N ILE A 136 -22.65 -0.58 -9.35
CA ILE A 136 -21.31 -0.32 -9.93
C ILE A 136 -21.47 0.58 -11.16
N SER A 137 -20.92 1.81 -11.08
CA SER A 137 -20.84 2.74 -12.21
C SER A 137 -19.91 2.21 -13.30
N ALA A 138 -20.15 2.60 -14.57
CA ALA A 138 -19.29 2.28 -15.70
C ALA A 138 -17.83 2.72 -15.47
N GLU A 139 -17.62 3.89 -14.85
CA GLU A 139 -16.27 4.38 -14.51
C GLU A 139 -15.57 3.50 -13.47
N ASP A 140 -16.31 3.01 -12.48
CA ASP A 140 -15.78 2.12 -11.45
C ASP A 140 -15.44 0.76 -12.06
N ALA A 141 -16.30 0.22 -12.93
CA ALA A 141 -16.03 -0.98 -13.69
C ALA A 141 -14.74 -0.85 -14.53
N GLU A 142 -14.54 0.26 -15.24
CA GLU A 142 -13.30 0.53 -15.97
C GLU A 142 -12.07 0.62 -15.06
N ARG A 143 -12.18 1.29 -13.90
CA ARG A 143 -11.09 1.34 -12.91
C ARG A 143 -10.78 -0.06 -12.38
N PHE A 144 -11.78 -0.90 -12.14
CA PHE A 144 -11.59 -2.28 -11.72
C PHE A 144 -10.94 -3.13 -12.81
N GLU A 145 -11.34 -3.00 -14.08
CA GLU A 145 -10.70 -3.67 -15.21
C GLU A 145 -9.25 -3.22 -15.41
N ARG A 146 -8.95 -1.92 -15.24
CA ARG A 146 -7.56 -1.42 -15.28
C ARG A 146 -6.71 -1.95 -14.11
N LYS A 147 -7.32 -2.13 -12.94
CA LYS A 147 -6.67 -2.75 -11.76
C LYS A 147 -6.54 -4.27 -11.88
N LYS A 148 -7.33 -4.94 -12.72
CA LYS A 148 -7.18 -6.37 -12.98
C LYS A 148 -5.82 -6.62 -13.62
N LYS A 149 -4.99 -7.39 -12.93
CA LYS A 149 -3.67 -7.79 -13.39
C LYS A 149 -3.83 -8.63 -14.66
N LYS A 150 -3.26 -8.18 -15.78
CA LYS A 150 -3.16 -8.97 -17.01
C LYS A 150 -2.47 -10.30 -16.69
N LYS A 151 -3.18 -11.42 -16.86
CA LYS A 151 -2.66 -12.77 -16.63
C LYS A 151 -2.10 -13.30 -17.96
N ASN A 152 -0.84 -13.74 -17.97
CA ASN A 152 -0.22 -14.45 -19.09
C ASN A 152 0.36 -15.78 -18.54
N PRO A 153 -0.50 -16.80 -18.31
CA PRO A 153 -0.04 -18.10 -17.85
C PRO A 153 0.84 -18.77 -18.91
N ASP A 154 1.73 -19.66 -18.48
CA ASP A 154 2.49 -20.50 -19.39
C ASP A 154 1.65 -21.74 -19.73
N LEU A 155 1.35 -21.93 -21.02
CA LEU A 155 0.54 -23.05 -21.50
C LEU A 155 1.37 -24.34 -21.70
N GLY A 156 2.69 -24.26 -21.52
CA GLY A 156 3.62 -25.35 -21.77
C GLY A 156 4.46 -25.12 -23.03
N PHE A 157 5.48 -25.94 -23.19
CA PHE A 157 6.36 -25.90 -24.35
C PHE A 157 5.71 -26.62 -25.53
N SER A 158 5.44 -25.88 -26.61
CA SER A 158 4.96 -26.42 -27.89
C SER A 158 6.06 -26.38 -28.95
N ASP A 159 6.53 -25.19 -29.29
CA ASP A 159 7.56 -24.94 -30.30
C ASP A 159 8.55 -23.85 -29.85
N TYR A 160 9.77 -23.92 -30.38
CA TYR A 160 10.83 -22.95 -30.13
C TYR A 160 10.47 -21.55 -30.68
N ALA A 161 9.79 -21.45 -31.83
CA ALA A 161 9.39 -20.15 -32.37
C ALA A 161 8.34 -19.48 -31.47
N ALA A 162 7.38 -20.24 -30.95
CA ALA A 162 6.38 -19.74 -30.01
C ALA A 162 7.01 -19.27 -28.68
N ALA A 163 7.97 -20.03 -28.15
CA ALA A 163 8.73 -19.64 -26.96
C ALA A 163 9.54 -18.35 -27.20
N GLN A 164 10.19 -18.25 -28.36
CA GLN A 164 10.93 -17.05 -28.77
C GLN A 164 10.01 -15.84 -28.94
N LEU A 165 8.85 -16.00 -29.57
CA LEU A 165 7.86 -14.93 -29.73
C LEU A 165 7.38 -14.43 -28.36
N ARG A 166 7.11 -15.33 -27.41
CA ARG A 166 6.71 -14.95 -26.05
C ARG A 166 7.82 -14.20 -25.31
N GLN A 167 9.08 -14.63 -25.46
CA GLN A 167 10.22 -13.90 -24.95
C GLN A 167 10.32 -12.51 -25.58
N TYR A 168 10.23 -12.42 -26.91
CA TYR A 168 10.32 -11.18 -27.66
C TYR A 168 9.24 -10.18 -27.21
N GLN A 169 7.96 -10.59 -27.18
CA GLN A 169 6.86 -9.76 -26.70
C GLN A 169 7.06 -9.27 -25.26
N ARG A 170 7.70 -10.08 -24.40
CA ARG A 170 8.04 -9.66 -23.04
C ARG A 170 9.15 -8.62 -23.03
N LEU A 171 10.18 -8.79 -23.85
CA LEU A 171 11.31 -7.87 -23.95
C LEU A 171 10.88 -6.52 -24.57
N THR A 172 10.12 -6.54 -25.66
CA THR A 172 9.60 -5.33 -26.31
C THR A 172 8.71 -4.51 -25.39
N ARG A 173 7.91 -5.15 -24.53
CA ARG A 173 7.12 -4.46 -23.49
C ARG A 173 7.97 -3.89 -22.35
N GLN A 174 9.18 -4.39 -22.14
CA GLN A 174 10.08 -3.94 -21.06
C GLN A 174 10.97 -2.78 -21.49
N ILE A 175 11.30 -2.69 -22.78
CA ILE A 175 12.10 -1.60 -23.34
C ILE A 175 11.30 -0.29 -23.24
N LYS A 176 11.94 0.75 -22.69
CA LYS A 176 11.41 2.11 -22.64
C LYS A 176 12.29 2.99 -23.52
N PRO A 177 11.79 3.44 -24.69
CA PRO A 177 12.54 4.33 -25.56
C PRO A 177 12.81 5.68 -24.89
N ASP A 178 13.98 6.26 -25.16
CA ASP A 178 14.30 7.63 -24.80
C ASP A 178 13.90 8.55 -25.96
N LEU A 179 12.85 9.35 -25.75
CA LEU A 179 12.26 10.19 -26.79
C LEU A 179 13.16 11.38 -27.13
N GLU A 180 13.91 11.92 -26.17
CA GLU A 180 14.79 13.06 -26.41
C GLU A 180 15.98 12.66 -27.30
N GLN A 181 16.57 11.50 -27.03
CA GLN A 181 17.63 10.95 -27.88
C GLN A 181 17.11 10.64 -29.29
N TYR A 182 15.88 10.14 -29.39
CA TYR A 182 15.24 9.85 -30.66
C TYR A 182 14.99 11.13 -31.49
N GLU A 183 14.49 12.20 -30.88
CA GLU A 183 14.24 13.47 -31.57
C GLU A 183 15.54 14.12 -32.06
N LYS A 184 16.61 14.10 -31.26
CA LYS A 184 17.94 14.59 -31.67
C LYS A 184 18.47 13.84 -32.88
N LEU A 185 18.46 12.51 -32.84
CA LEU A 185 18.91 11.67 -33.96
C LEU A 185 18.05 11.88 -35.22
N LYS A 186 16.76 12.16 -35.04
CA LYS A 186 15.84 12.46 -36.14
C LYS A 186 16.15 13.80 -36.80
N GLU A 187 16.48 14.82 -36.01
CA GLU A 187 16.89 16.13 -36.54
C GLU A 187 18.25 16.04 -37.27
N GLU A 188 19.22 15.31 -36.69
CA GLU A 188 20.54 15.09 -37.29
C GLU A 188 20.48 14.30 -38.61
N SER A 189 19.61 13.30 -38.69
CA SER A 189 19.51 12.39 -39.85
C SER A 189 18.49 12.86 -40.90
N GLY A 190 17.64 13.84 -40.58
CA GLY A 190 16.67 14.43 -41.51
C GLY A 190 15.78 13.41 -42.22
N GLU A 191 15.70 13.49 -43.55
CA GLU A 191 14.92 12.55 -44.39
C GLU A 191 15.49 11.13 -44.40
N GLU A 192 16.79 11.00 -44.18
CA GLU A 192 17.52 9.74 -44.19
C GLU A 192 17.29 8.95 -42.88
N PHE A 193 16.60 9.53 -41.89
CA PHE A 193 16.11 8.84 -40.69
C PHE A 193 15.11 7.71 -40.97
N TYR A 194 14.44 7.73 -42.12
CA TYR A 194 13.50 6.69 -42.54
C TYR A 194 14.09 5.85 -43.69
N PRO A 195 15.10 4.99 -43.41
CA PRO A 195 15.76 4.22 -44.45
C PRO A 195 14.83 3.16 -45.05
N THR A 196 14.91 2.98 -46.35
CA THR A 196 14.37 1.80 -47.04
C THR A 196 15.44 0.69 -47.09
N SER A 197 15.07 -0.53 -47.50
CA SER A 197 15.99 -1.68 -47.54
C SER A 197 17.28 -1.46 -48.33
N ASN A 198 17.29 -0.49 -49.25
CA ASN A 198 18.42 -0.17 -50.13
C ASN A 198 19.12 1.15 -49.75
N SER A 199 18.84 1.71 -48.56
CA SER A 199 19.50 2.94 -48.07
C SER A 199 20.97 2.69 -47.70
N LEU A 200 21.82 3.69 -47.92
CA LEU A 200 23.28 3.60 -47.81
C LEU A 200 23.82 3.67 -46.37
N LEU A 201 23.00 4.10 -45.40
CA LEU A 201 23.38 4.30 -44.00
C LEU A 201 23.79 3.05 -43.20
N HIS A 202 23.72 1.86 -43.79
CA HIS A 202 24.00 0.64 -43.07
C HIS A 202 25.51 0.49 -42.77
N GLY A 203 25.90 0.60 -41.50
CA GLY A 203 27.26 0.31 -41.03
C GLY A 203 28.08 1.51 -40.56
N THR A 204 27.55 2.74 -40.65
CA THR A 204 28.24 3.96 -40.18
C THR A 204 27.93 4.32 -38.72
N HIS A 205 26.86 3.77 -38.16
CA HIS A 205 26.42 4.10 -36.79
C HIS A 205 27.36 3.53 -35.73
N VAL A 206 28.05 4.42 -35.02
CA VAL A 206 28.85 4.09 -33.83
C VAL A 206 28.02 4.44 -32.58
N PRO A 207 27.52 3.43 -31.83
CA PRO A 207 26.70 3.68 -30.66
C PRO A 207 27.52 4.36 -29.54
N CYS A 208 26.86 5.22 -28.77
CA CYS A 208 27.44 5.73 -27.52
C CYS A 208 27.67 4.59 -26.52
N LYS A 209 28.73 4.71 -25.70
CA LYS A 209 29.10 3.74 -24.66
C LYS A 209 27.92 3.41 -23.72
N GLU A 210 27.16 4.43 -23.31
CA GLU A 210 25.97 4.25 -22.46
C GLU A 210 24.89 3.39 -23.13
N GLY A 211 24.74 3.49 -24.46
CA GLY A 211 23.83 2.63 -25.24
C GLY A 211 24.27 1.17 -25.22
N VAL A 212 25.58 0.94 -25.37
CA VAL A 212 26.18 -0.40 -25.29
C VAL A 212 26.03 -0.99 -23.89
N ASP A 213 26.28 -0.22 -22.83
CA ASP A 213 26.15 -0.68 -21.45
C ASP A 213 24.70 -1.08 -21.11
N ARG A 214 23.71 -0.31 -21.58
CA ARG A 214 22.29 -0.66 -21.45
C ARG A 214 21.98 -2.00 -22.13
N MET A 215 22.47 -2.20 -23.35
CA MET A 215 22.30 -3.45 -24.09
C MET A 215 22.95 -4.64 -23.36
N VAL A 216 24.18 -4.49 -22.87
CA VAL A 216 24.89 -5.54 -22.12
C VAL A 216 24.12 -5.92 -20.87
N SER A 217 23.67 -4.94 -20.08
CA SER A 217 22.84 -5.18 -18.90
C SER A 217 21.56 -5.96 -19.21
N ASP A 218 20.91 -5.67 -20.34
CA ASP A 218 19.71 -6.38 -20.75
C ASP A 218 19.99 -7.80 -21.25
N LEU A 219 21.13 -8.04 -21.90
CA LEU A 219 21.59 -9.40 -22.25
C LEU A 219 21.90 -10.23 -21.01
N GLU A 220 22.60 -9.67 -20.02
CA GLU A 220 22.87 -10.35 -18.75
C GLU A 220 21.57 -10.72 -18.02
N LYS A 221 20.58 -9.82 -17.98
CA LYS A 221 19.24 -10.11 -17.43
C LYS A 221 18.56 -11.25 -18.19
N GLN A 222 18.74 -11.33 -19.51
CA GLN A 222 18.19 -12.42 -20.32
C GLN A 222 18.86 -13.75 -20.00
N ILE A 223 20.20 -13.77 -19.88
CA ILE A 223 20.98 -14.95 -19.49
C ILE A 223 20.56 -15.46 -18.11
N GLN A 224 20.50 -14.57 -17.11
CA GLN A 224 20.06 -14.92 -15.75
C GLN A 224 18.63 -15.48 -15.72
N LYS A 225 17.72 -14.98 -16.58
CA LYS A 225 16.38 -15.54 -16.70
C LYS A 225 16.38 -16.93 -17.35
N ARG A 226 17.24 -17.15 -18.36
CA ARG A 226 17.39 -18.44 -19.04
C ARG A 226 17.96 -19.51 -18.09
N GLU A 227 18.95 -19.17 -17.28
CA GLU A 227 19.51 -20.07 -16.25
C GLU A 227 18.44 -20.54 -15.24
N LYS A 228 17.51 -19.65 -14.89
CA LYS A 228 16.42 -19.93 -13.93
C LYS A 228 15.22 -20.65 -14.55
N TYR A 229 15.27 -21.04 -15.83
CA TYR A 229 14.17 -21.73 -16.52
C TYR A 229 13.84 -23.08 -15.87
N SER A 230 14.87 -23.87 -15.53
CA SER A 230 14.72 -25.13 -14.81
C SER A 230 14.95 -24.92 -13.32
N ARG A 231 13.88 -24.96 -12.52
CA ARG A 231 13.96 -24.80 -11.06
C ARG A 231 14.20 -26.15 -10.39
N ARG A 232 15.20 -26.22 -9.51
CA ARG A 232 15.46 -27.39 -8.67
C ARG A 232 14.28 -27.62 -7.73
N ARG A 233 13.74 -28.84 -7.72
CA ARG A 233 12.74 -29.29 -6.73
C ARG A 233 13.45 -29.60 -5.41
N PRO A 234 12.86 -29.26 -4.24
CA PRO A 234 13.45 -29.61 -2.95
C PRO A 234 13.62 -31.13 -2.85
N TYR A 235 14.72 -31.54 -2.22
CA TYR A 235 14.95 -32.95 -1.91
C TYR A 235 14.18 -33.31 -0.64
N ASN A 236 13.46 -34.42 -0.66
CA ASN A 236 12.81 -34.98 0.51
C ASN A 236 13.64 -36.19 0.93
N ASP A 237 14.19 -36.16 2.15
CA ASP A 237 15.01 -37.22 2.73
C ASP A 237 14.17 -38.38 3.27
N ASP A 238 12.90 -38.15 3.59
CA ASP A 238 11.95 -39.18 4.03
C ASP A 238 11.40 -40.05 2.89
N ALA A 239 11.72 -39.74 1.62
CA ALA A 239 11.20 -40.50 0.48
C ALA A 239 12.01 -41.79 0.27
N ASP A 240 11.32 -42.90 0.00
CA ASP A 240 11.97 -44.18 -0.33
C ASP A 240 12.94 -44.03 -1.51
N ILE A 241 14.19 -44.38 -1.26
CA ILE A 241 15.28 -44.21 -2.22
C ILE A 241 15.34 -45.43 -3.13
N ASP A 242 14.87 -45.27 -4.38
CA ASP A 242 14.90 -46.31 -5.42
C ASP A 242 16.18 -46.31 -6.27
N TYR A 243 17.20 -45.55 -5.89
CA TYR A 243 18.41 -45.32 -6.68
C TYR A 243 19.70 -45.40 -5.87
N ILE A 244 20.79 -45.82 -6.54
CA ILE A 244 22.14 -45.87 -5.93
C ILE A 244 22.95 -44.60 -6.25
N ASN A 245 22.75 -43.99 -7.41
CA ASN A 245 23.50 -42.79 -7.85
C ASN A 245 22.57 -41.69 -8.40
N GLU A 246 23.07 -40.45 -8.49
CA GLU A 246 22.26 -39.29 -8.94
C GLU A 246 21.78 -39.43 -10.40
N ARG A 247 22.57 -40.09 -11.26
CA ARG A 247 22.21 -40.31 -12.66
C ARG A 247 21.04 -41.30 -12.77
N ASN A 248 21.05 -42.33 -11.93
CA ASN A 248 19.99 -43.31 -11.77
C ASN A 248 18.73 -42.63 -11.21
N ALA A 249 18.84 -41.77 -10.20
CA ALA A 249 17.72 -40.97 -9.70
C ALA A 249 17.03 -40.14 -10.79
N LYS A 250 17.81 -39.53 -11.69
CA LYS A 250 17.27 -38.77 -12.84
C LYS A 250 16.61 -39.69 -13.88
N PHE A 251 17.15 -40.89 -14.06
CA PHE A 251 16.58 -41.90 -14.94
C PHE A 251 15.27 -42.47 -14.38
N ASN A 252 15.22 -42.88 -13.12
CA ASN A 252 13.98 -43.30 -12.44
C ASN A 252 12.91 -42.20 -12.48
N LYS A 253 13.28 -40.94 -12.20
CA LYS A 253 12.38 -39.78 -12.36
C LYS A 253 11.91 -39.55 -13.80
N LYS A 254 12.65 -40.01 -14.81
CA LYS A 254 12.22 -39.99 -16.21
C LYS A 254 11.25 -41.14 -16.45
N ALA A 255 11.58 -42.36 -16.01
CA ALA A 255 10.72 -43.53 -16.12
C ALA A 255 9.35 -43.29 -15.45
N GLU A 256 9.33 -42.77 -14.23
CA GLU A 256 8.11 -42.41 -13.48
C GLU A 256 7.21 -41.42 -14.25
N ARG A 257 7.79 -40.45 -14.98
CA ARG A 257 6.99 -39.50 -15.77
C ARG A 257 6.25 -40.15 -16.94
N PHE A 258 6.82 -41.18 -17.55
CA PHE A 258 6.23 -41.86 -18.71
C PHE A 258 5.39 -43.06 -18.29
N TYR A 259 5.92 -43.91 -17.41
CA TYR A 259 5.34 -45.20 -17.05
C TYR A 259 4.54 -45.18 -15.76
N GLY A 260 4.77 -44.23 -14.85
CA GLY A 260 4.12 -44.19 -13.54
C GLY A 260 2.59 -44.13 -13.61
N LYS A 261 2.03 -43.53 -14.67
CA LYS A 261 0.58 -43.55 -14.94
C LYS A 261 0.05 -44.96 -15.22
N TYR A 262 0.83 -45.79 -15.90
CA TYR A 262 0.45 -47.14 -16.33
C TYR A 262 0.83 -48.22 -15.30
N THR A 263 1.88 -48.00 -14.52
CA THR A 263 2.39 -48.95 -13.52
C THR A 263 1.90 -48.66 -12.10
N ALA A 264 0.92 -47.77 -11.93
CA ALA A 264 0.39 -47.37 -10.63
C ALA A 264 -0.19 -48.57 -9.83
N GLU A 265 -0.88 -49.48 -10.51
CA GLU A 265 -1.45 -50.68 -9.89
C GLU A 265 -0.36 -51.64 -9.39
N ILE A 266 0.67 -51.87 -10.22
CA ILE A 266 1.82 -52.70 -9.84
C ILE A 266 2.52 -52.12 -8.61
N LYS A 267 2.69 -50.80 -8.57
CA LYS A 267 3.30 -50.11 -7.44
C LYS A 267 2.49 -50.28 -6.15
N GLN A 268 1.16 -50.13 -6.22
CA GLN A 268 0.29 -50.38 -5.07
C GLN A 268 0.35 -51.83 -4.60
N ASN A 269 0.43 -52.80 -5.51
CA ASN A 269 0.54 -54.21 -5.14
C ASN A 269 1.87 -54.51 -4.44
N LEU A 270 2.96 -53.88 -4.86
CA LEU A 270 4.26 -53.97 -4.16
C LEU A 270 4.19 -53.37 -2.75
N GLU A 271 3.57 -52.20 -2.60
CA GLU A 271 3.36 -51.55 -1.29
C GLU A 271 2.42 -52.35 -0.37
N ARG A 272 1.49 -53.13 -0.93
CA ARG A 272 0.60 -54.05 -0.20
C ARG A 272 1.20 -55.43 0.07
N GLY A 273 2.47 -55.66 -0.28
CA GLY A 273 3.16 -56.92 -0.02
C GLY A 273 2.90 -58.02 -1.04
N THR A 274 2.74 -57.67 -2.32
CA THR A 274 2.53 -58.59 -3.46
C THR A 274 1.29 -59.49 -3.39
N ALA A 275 0.40 -59.25 -2.42
CA ALA A 275 -0.92 -59.83 -2.40
C ALA A 275 -1.77 -59.18 -3.49
N VAL A 276 -2.30 -60.02 -4.39
CA VAL A 276 -3.33 -59.65 -5.37
C VAL A 276 -4.67 -59.48 -4.66
#